data_AF-A0A840X446-F1
#
_entry.id   AF-A0A840X446-F1
#
_cell.length_a   1.000
_cell.length_b   1.000
_cell.length_c   1.000
_cell.angle_alpha   90.00
_cell.angle_beta   90.00
_cell.angle_gamma   90.00
#
_symmetry.space_group_name_H-M   'P 1'
#
loop_
_entity.id
_entity.type
_entity.pdbx_description
1 polymer ?
#
loop_
_entity_poly.entity_id
_entity_poly.type
_entity_poly.pdbx_seq_one_letter_code
_entity_poly.pdbx_strand_id
1 'polypeptide(L)'
;MRRGPALLAGLATGATLSLLGLVGCAEPPEVPSLEQVQAERSLTMTAAWVRAAAATEDYIERDWPEAEYPPLRFERWVDEQSAIPETLACMEGILERPAGTVSANGIVSLFPRPEDEPTWQLPVAQLRCQVALIPWTGLYPFGGPVEQEWVRHQLTVALPACARRWGAELVVADLDRAVDASIFPTSASRELAATQSVWLAAELRGADAVTEACIRAQCPDPGRMLAQLGPAEIRSIDVGPTGSGGVP
;
A
#
# COMPACT_ATOMS: atom_id res chain seq x y z
N MET A 1 14.74 -47.77 61.92
CA MET A 1 14.85 -49.10 61.27
C MET A 1 13.49 -49.78 61.29
N ARG A 2 13.15 -50.48 60.19
CA ARG A 2 12.01 -51.43 59.96
C ARG A 2 10.62 -50.89 59.55
N ARG A 3 10.47 -50.73 58.23
CA ARG A 3 9.49 -51.28 57.26
C ARG A 3 8.14 -51.87 57.74
N GLY A 4 7.05 -51.34 57.15
CA GLY A 4 5.96 -52.05 56.41
C GLY A 4 4.88 -52.81 57.21
N PRO A 5 3.64 -53.00 56.68
CA PRO A 5 3.34 -53.22 55.25
C PRO A 5 2.19 -52.38 54.64
N ALA A 6 2.08 -52.52 53.31
CA ALA A 6 1.07 -51.93 52.42
C ALA A 6 0.05 -52.98 51.96
N LEU A 7 -1.15 -52.55 51.57
CA LEU A 7 -2.11 -53.12 50.58
C LEU A 7 -3.45 -52.36 50.78
N LEU A 8 -4.35 -52.09 49.83
CA LEU A 8 -4.37 -51.79 48.39
C LEU A 8 -5.88 -51.66 48.05
N ALA A 9 -6.21 -50.83 47.04
CA ALA A 9 -7.41 -50.89 46.19
C ALA A 9 -8.77 -50.40 46.72
N GLY A 10 -9.38 -49.47 45.96
CA GLY A 10 -10.78 -49.06 46.11
C GLY A 10 -11.21 -47.92 45.16
N LEU A 11 -11.25 -48.24 43.86
CA LEU A 11 -12.12 -47.73 42.77
C LEU A 11 -12.52 -46.23 42.64
N ALA A 12 -12.30 -45.73 41.43
CA ALA A 12 -12.79 -44.49 40.86
C ALA A 12 -14.33 -44.46 40.69
N THR A 13 -14.95 -43.27 40.79
CA THR A 13 -15.90 -42.69 39.81
C THR A 13 -16.45 -41.32 40.26
N GLY A 14 -16.35 -40.34 39.37
CA GLY A 14 -17.38 -39.31 39.07
C GLY A 14 -17.74 -38.25 40.12
N ALA A 15 -17.39 -36.99 39.85
CA ALA A 15 -18.36 -35.97 39.43
C ALA A 15 -17.72 -34.57 39.39
N THR A 16 -17.62 -34.05 38.18
CA THR A 16 -17.39 -32.66 37.78
C THR A 16 -18.54 -31.75 38.23
N LEU A 17 -18.21 -30.53 38.68
CA LEU A 17 -19.02 -29.30 38.65
C LEU A 17 -18.05 -28.16 39.03
N SER A 18 -17.30 -27.58 38.08
CA SER A 18 -17.72 -26.53 37.14
C SER A 18 -18.46 -25.38 37.83
N LEU A 19 -17.71 -24.43 38.38
CA LEU A 19 -18.18 -23.07 38.58
C LEU A 19 -17.38 -22.15 37.65
N LEU A 20 -18.04 -21.82 36.55
CA LEU A 20 -17.65 -20.88 35.51
C LEU A 20 -17.34 -19.51 36.11
N GLY A 21 -16.06 -19.15 36.15
CA GLY A 21 -15.64 -17.76 36.07
C GLY A 21 -15.63 -17.36 34.61
N LEU A 22 -16.70 -16.68 34.17
CA LEU A 22 -16.81 -16.01 32.87
C LEU A 22 -15.80 -14.87 32.80
N VAL A 23 -14.54 -15.19 32.50
CA VAL A 23 -13.65 -14.29 31.77
C VAL A 23 -13.67 -14.84 30.36
N GLY A 24 -14.34 -14.13 29.46
CA GLY A 24 -14.32 -14.47 28.05
C GLY A 24 -12.86 -14.62 27.64
N CYS A 25 -12.48 -15.81 27.20
CA CYS A 25 -11.40 -15.97 26.25
C CYS A 25 -11.85 -15.19 25.02
N ALA A 26 -11.66 -13.86 25.04
CA ALA A 26 -11.61 -13.10 23.82
C ALA A 26 -10.56 -13.82 22.99
N GLU A 27 -10.99 -14.30 21.82
CA GLU A 27 -10.10 -14.78 20.79
C GLU A 27 -8.96 -13.74 20.69
N PRO A 28 -7.68 -14.16 20.74
CA PRO A 28 -6.59 -13.20 20.63
C PRO A 28 -6.89 -12.33 19.40
N PRO A 29 -6.76 -10.99 19.50
CA PRO A 29 -7.10 -10.10 18.41
C PRO A 29 -6.46 -10.64 17.13
N GLU A 30 -7.29 -10.91 16.13
CA GLU A 30 -6.83 -11.51 14.89
C GLU A 30 -5.88 -10.50 14.24
N VAL A 31 -4.59 -10.81 14.29
CA VAL A 31 -3.57 -9.98 13.66
C VAL A 31 -3.89 -9.92 12.18
N PRO A 32 -3.94 -8.72 11.58
CA PRO A 32 -4.23 -8.63 10.17
C PRO A 32 -3.27 -9.49 9.33
N SER A 33 -3.76 -10.10 8.26
CA SER A 33 -2.90 -10.78 7.30
C SER A 33 -2.29 -9.76 6.32
N LEU A 34 -1.18 -10.11 5.67
CA LEU A 34 -0.63 -9.29 4.58
C LEU A 34 -1.62 -9.13 3.42
N GLU A 35 -2.51 -10.10 3.22
CA GLU A 35 -3.59 -10.02 2.23
C GLU A 35 -4.61 -8.94 2.60
N GLN A 36 -4.97 -8.82 3.88
CA GLN A 36 -5.84 -7.74 4.37
C GLN A 36 -5.16 -6.37 4.24
N VAL A 37 -3.85 -6.28 4.51
CA VAL A 37 -3.06 -5.06 4.26
C VAL A 37 -3.10 -4.70 2.77
N GLN A 38 -2.85 -5.66 1.88
CA GLN A 38 -2.89 -5.43 0.42
C GLN A 38 -4.29 -4.99 -0.04
N ALA A 39 -5.35 -5.57 0.51
CA ALA A 39 -6.73 -5.17 0.23
C ALA A 39 -7.02 -3.72 0.67
N GLU A 40 -6.58 -3.32 1.87
CA GLU A 40 -6.72 -1.94 2.36
C GLU A 40 -5.97 -0.95 1.47
N ARG A 41 -4.73 -1.25 1.10
CA ARG A 41 -3.92 -0.44 0.18
C ARG A 41 -4.62 -0.26 -1.17
N SER A 42 -5.14 -1.34 -1.74
CA SER A 42 -5.90 -1.30 -2.99
C SER A 42 -7.17 -0.45 -2.87
N LEU A 43 -7.96 -0.61 -1.82
CA LEU A 43 -9.17 0.20 -1.60
C LEU A 43 -8.83 1.69 -1.47
N THR A 44 -7.78 2.01 -0.73
CA THR A 44 -7.32 3.39 -0.52
C THR A 44 -6.84 4.01 -1.84
N MET A 45 -6.05 3.27 -2.63
CA MET A 45 -5.59 3.72 -3.93
C MET A 45 -6.75 3.92 -4.91
N THR A 46 -7.68 2.98 -4.97
CA THR A 46 -8.89 3.08 -5.78
C THR A 46 -9.72 4.33 -5.40
N ALA A 47 -9.92 4.59 -4.10
CA ALA A 47 -10.65 5.78 -3.65
C ALA A 47 -9.91 7.08 -4.01
N ALA A 48 -8.59 7.10 -3.91
CA ALA A 48 -7.76 8.23 -4.32
C ALA A 48 -7.86 8.48 -5.84
N TRP A 49 -7.81 7.40 -6.63
CA TRP A 49 -7.99 7.47 -8.08
C TRP A 49 -9.35 8.04 -8.47
N VAL A 50 -10.44 7.56 -7.87
CA VAL A 50 -11.80 8.08 -8.15
C VAL A 50 -11.91 9.57 -7.84
N ARG A 51 -11.36 10.02 -6.70
CA ARG A 51 -11.35 11.46 -6.36
C ARG A 51 -10.53 12.28 -7.34
N ALA A 52 -9.36 11.76 -7.76
CA ALA A 52 -8.51 12.44 -8.73
C ALA A 52 -9.18 12.51 -10.11
N ALA A 53 -9.84 11.45 -10.55
CA ALA A 53 -10.61 11.42 -11.79
C ALA A 53 -11.73 12.47 -11.76
N ALA A 54 -12.58 12.48 -10.74
CA ALA A 54 -13.66 13.46 -10.61
C ALA A 54 -13.13 14.92 -10.59
N ALA A 55 -12.08 15.20 -9.82
CA ALA A 55 -11.47 16.53 -9.79
C ALA A 55 -10.86 16.94 -11.14
N THR A 56 -10.41 15.97 -11.93
CA THR A 56 -9.87 16.20 -13.27
C THR A 56 -11.00 16.46 -14.28
N GLU A 57 -12.11 15.72 -14.19
CA GLU A 57 -13.31 16.00 -14.99
C GLU A 57 -13.82 17.42 -14.71
N ASP A 58 -13.96 17.81 -13.44
CA ASP A 58 -14.34 19.19 -13.06
C ASP A 58 -13.37 20.25 -13.61
N TYR A 59 -12.06 19.96 -13.62
CA TYR A 59 -11.04 20.86 -14.17
C TYR A 59 -11.19 21.03 -15.68
N ILE A 60 -11.40 19.94 -16.43
CA ILE A 60 -11.55 20.02 -17.89
C ILE A 60 -12.85 20.74 -18.23
N GLU A 61 -13.99 20.39 -17.60
CA GLU A 61 -15.28 21.05 -17.87
C GLU A 61 -15.21 22.57 -17.64
N ARG A 62 -14.45 23.01 -16.64
CA ARG A 62 -14.30 24.43 -16.32
C ARG A 62 -13.35 25.16 -17.27
N ASP A 63 -12.16 24.60 -17.48
CA ASP A 63 -11.05 25.33 -18.11
C ASP A 63 -10.91 25.02 -19.60
N TRP A 64 -11.56 23.95 -20.08
CA TRP A 64 -11.54 23.43 -21.46
C TRP A 64 -12.92 22.87 -21.88
N PRO A 65 -14.00 23.65 -21.79
CA PRO A 65 -15.37 23.19 -22.05
C PRO A 65 -15.60 22.68 -23.49
N GLU A 66 -14.75 23.08 -24.43
CA GLU A 66 -14.78 22.63 -25.82
C GLU A 66 -14.06 21.28 -26.04
N ALA A 67 -13.33 20.77 -25.04
CA ALA A 67 -12.61 19.51 -25.18
C ALA A 67 -13.57 18.33 -25.11
N GLU A 68 -13.69 17.58 -26.20
CA GLU A 68 -14.38 16.29 -26.19
C GLU A 68 -13.42 15.19 -25.68
N TYR A 69 -13.75 14.53 -24.56
CA TYR A 69 -12.98 13.40 -24.01
C TYR A 69 -13.92 12.26 -23.57
N PRO A 70 -13.49 10.99 -23.64
CA PRO A 70 -14.23 9.90 -23.03
C PRO A 70 -14.22 10.04 -21.50
N PRO A 71 -15.20 9.48 -20.77
CA PRO A 71 -15.17 9.44 -19.31
C PRO A 71 -13.85 8.86 -18.81
N LEU A 72 -13.28 9.43 -17.74
CA LEU A 72 -12.01 8.95 -17.22
C LEU A 72 -12.18 7.53 -16.67
N ARG A 73 -11.36 6.59 -17.19
CA ARG A 73 -11.35 5.20 -16.79
C ARG A 73 -9.93 4.76 -16.48
N PHE A 74 -9.80 3.81 -15.55
CA PHE A 74 -8.53 3.14 -15.32
C PHE A 74 -8.42 1.95 -16.27
N GLU A 75 -7.53 2.03 -17.26
CA GLU A 75 -7.25 0.90 -18.16
C GLU A 75 -6.05 0.08 -17.67
N ARG A 76 -4.91 0.73 -17.42
CA ARG A 76 -3.68 0.09 -16.93
C ARG A 76 -2.66 1.13 -16.46
N TRP A 77 -1.62 0.64 -15.78
CA TRP A 77 -0.42 1.41 -15.51
C TRP A 77 0.41 1.62 -16.79
N VAL A 78 0.90 2.84 -16.96
CA VAL A 78 1.87 3.23 -18.00
C VAL A 78 3.13 3.72 -17.29
N ASP A 79 4.29 3.21 -17.70
CA ASP A 79 5.57 3.70 -17.18
C ASP A 79 5.78 5.18 -17.57
N GLU A 80 6.40 5.97 -16.70
CA GLU A 80 6.65 7.40 -16.97
C GLU A 80 7.43 7.61 -18.28
N GLN A 81 8.39 6.72 -18.58
CA GLN A 81 9.18 6.79 -19.81
C GLN A 81 8.34 6.51 -21.07
N SER A 82 7.24 5.76 -20.92
CA SER A 82 6.33 5.40 -22.01
C SER A 82 5.16 6.38 -22.14
N ALA A 83 4.88 7.19 -21.11
CA ALA A 83 3.72 8.09 -21.09
C ALA A 83 3.68 9.07 -22.27
N ILE A 84 4.79 9.75 -22.58
CA ILE A 84 4.83 10.68 -23.72
C ILE A 84 4.73 9.93 -25.07
N PRO A 85 5.56 8.90 -25.34
CA PRO A 85 5.44 8.12 -26.58
C PRO A 85 4.04 7.54 -26.83
N GLU A 86 3.40 6.98 -25.80
CA GLU A 86 2.05 6.41 -25.91
C GLU A 86 0.99 7.49 -26.16
N THR A 87 1.12 8.65 -25.50
CA THR A 87 0.22 9.79 -25.74
C THR A 87 0.31 10.24 -27.20
N LEU A 88 1.53 10.41 -27.73
CA LEU A 88 1.73 10.84 -29.11
C LEU A 88 1.16 9.81 -30.10
N ALA A 89 1.44 8.53 -29.92
CA ALA A 89 0.91 7.47 -30.79
C ALA A 89 -0.63 7.40 -30.77
N CYS A 90 -1.26 7.58 -29.60
CA CYS A 90 -2.72 7.66 -29.50
C CYS A 90 -3.27 8.90 -30.21
N MET A 91 -2.65 10.08 -30.01
CA MET A 91 -3.07 11.31 -30.68
C MET A 91 -2.92 11.21 -32.21
N GLU A 92 -1.91 10.49 -32.71
CA GLU A 92 -1.79 10.19 -34.15
C GLU A 92 -2.99 9.39 -34.69
N GLY A 93 -3.46 8.42 -33.91
CA GLY A 93 -4.65 7.64 -34.24
C GLY A 93 -5.94 8.46 -34.20
N ILE A 94 -6.11 9.32 -33.19
CA ILE A 94 -7.31 10.17 -33.04
C ILE A 94 -7.38 11.25 -34.14
N LEU A 95 -6.24 11.86 -34.45
CA LEU A 95 -6.15 12.98 -35.38
C LEU A 95 -5.86 12.55 -36.82
N GLU A 96 -5.63 11.26 -37.05
CA GLU A 96 -5.27 10.66 -38.34
C GLU A 96 -4.08 11.34 -39.04
N ARG A 97 -3.11 11.83 -38.25
CA ARG A 97 -1.92 12.57 -38.74
C ARG A 97 -0.78 12.57 -37.72
N PRO A 98 0.47 12.90 -38.11
CA PRO A 98 1.61 12.88 -37.19
C PRO A 98 1.49 13.85 -36.01
N ALA A 99 1.77 13.36 -34.80
CA ALA A 99 1.86 14.13 -33.56
C ALA A 99 3.34 14.19 -33.14
N GLY A 100 4.00 15.31 -33.42
CA GLY A 100 5.45 15.29 -33.62
C GLY A 100 6.30 15.62 -32.41
N THR A 101 5.87 16.55 -31.54
CA THR A 101 6.75 17.01 -30.45
C THR A 101 5.95 17.61 -29.29
N VAL A 102 6.37 17.30 -28.06
CA VAL A 102 5.99 18.10 -26.89
C VAL A 102 6.95 19.28 -26.82
N SER A 103 6.46 20.49 -26.97
CA SER A 103 7.27 21.70 -26.79
C SER A 103 7.60 21.91 -25.31
N ALA A 104 8.59 22.77 -25.01
CA ALA A 104 9.03 23.03 -23.64
C ALA A 104 7.91 23.55 -22.69
N ASN A 105 6.84 24.13 -23.25
CA ASN A 105 5.64 24.55 -22.51
C ASN A 105 4.54 23.46 -22.44
N GLY A 106 4.87 22.22 -22.78
CA GLY A 106 3.95 21.08 -22.67
C GLY A 106 2.84 21.08 -23.73
N ILE A 107 3.02 21.74 -24.88
CA ILE A 107 2.05 21.67 -25.98
C ILE A 107 2.40 20.51 -26.89
N VAL A 108 1.40 19.68 -27.21
CA VAL A 108 1.53 18.66 -28.25
C VAL A 108 1.44 19.34 -29.61
N SER A 109 2.58 19.47 -30.27
CA SER A 109 2.69 20.08 -31.59
C SER A 109 2.24 19.12 -32.68
N LEU A 110 1.25 19.56 -33.45
CA LEU A 110 0.60 18.82 -34.52
C LEU A 110 1.09 19.34 -35.86
N PHE A 111 1.32 18.44 -36.82
CA PHE A 111 1.76 18.83 -38.15
C PHE A 111 0.92 18.17 -39.25
N PRO A 112 0.32 18.94 -40.18
CA PRO A 112 0.06 20.40 -40.13
C PRO A 112 -1.11 20.74 -39.18
N ARG A 113 -1.07 21.91 -38.53
CA ARG A 113 -2.12 22.41 -37.63
C ARG A 113 -3.13 23.30 -38.40
N PRO A 114 -4.43 22.95 -38.46
CA PRO A 114 -5.50 23.83 -38.92
C PRO A 114 -5.68 25.04 -37.99
N GLU A 115 -6.04 26.20 -38.54
CA GLU A 115 -6.25 27.43 -37.75
C GLU A 115 -7.36 27.27 -36.70
N ASP A 116 -8.36 26.43 -36.97
CA ASP A 116 -9.55 26.25 -36.14
C ASP A 116 -9.41 25.16 -35.06
N GLU A 117 -8.24 24.51 -34.94
CA GLU A 117 -8.09 23.37 -34.04
C GLU A 117 -7.59 23.78 -32.63
N PRO A 118 -8.24 23.28 -31.55
CA PRO A 118 -7.83 23.57 -30.18
C PRO A 118 -6.38 23.14 -29.92
N THR A 119 -5.69 23.93 -29.09
CA THR A 119 -4.32 23.63 -28.70
C THR A 119 -4.32 22.48 -27.70
N TRP A 120 -3.83 21.30 -28.06
CA TRP A 120 -3.72 20.20 -27.10
C TRP A 120 -2.55 20.42 -26.14
N GLN A 121 -2.84 20.77 -24.90
CA GLN A 121 -1.85 20.66 -23.82
C GLN A 121 -1.61 19.18 -23.50
N LEU A 122 -0.36 18.82 -23.18
CA LEU A 122 0.05 17.45 -22.87
C LEU A 122 -0.84 16.79 -21.81
N PRO A 123 -1.22 17.44 -20.69
CA PRO A 123 -2.14 16.85 -19.73
C PRO A 123 -3.51 16.52 -20.34
N VAL A 124 -4.05 17.39 -21.20
CA VAL A 124 -5.35 17.16 -21.85
C VAL A 124 -5.25 16.01 -22.87
N ALA A 125 -4.16 15.94 -23.63
CA ALA A 125 -3.89 14.85 -24.56
C ALA A 125 -3.69 13.50 -23.83
N GLN A 126 -2.97 13.52 -22.71
CA GLN A 126 -2.79 12.38 -21.82
C GLN A 126 -4.14 11.87 -21.31
N LEU A 127 -5.00 12.78 -20.85
CA LEU A 127 -6.35 12.43 -20.38
C LEU A 127 -7.22 11.87 -21.50
N ARG A 128 -7.21 12.48 -22.69
CA ARG A 128 -7.94 11.99 -23.87
C ARG A 128 -7.50 10.58 -24.26
N CYS A 129 -6.21 10.31 -24.15
CA CYS A 129 -5.62 9.01 -24.45
C CYS A 129 -5.63 8.04 -23.26
N GLN A 130 -6.18 8.44 -22.10
CA GLN A 130 -6.13 7.69 -20.84
C GLN A 130 -4.69 7.30 -20.44
N VAL A 131 -3.70 8.06 -20.89
CA VAL A 131 -2.29 7.89 -20.57
C VAL A 131 -1.98 8.72 -19.34
N ALA A 132 -1.27 8.12 -18.39
CA ALA A 132 -0.80 8.79 -17.17
C ALA A 132 -1.88 9.30 -16.20
N LEU A 133 -3.00 8.59 -16.06
CA LEU A 133 -3.81 8.67 -14.82
C LEU A 133 -3.10 7.93 -13.68
N ILE A 134 -1.87 8.35 -13.38
CA ILE A 134 -1.09 7.83 -12.25
C ILE A 134 -1.44 8.64 -11.00
N PRO A 135 -2.24 8.13 -10.06
CA PRO A 135 -2.22 8.66 -8.71
C PRO A 135 -0.90 8.21 -8.07
N TRP A 136 0.19 8.92 -8.38
CA TRP A 136 1.55 8.79 -7.81
C TRP A 136 1.78 7.52 -6.96
N THR A 137 1.69 6.33 -7.56
CA THR A 137 1.54 5.08 -6.78
C THR A 137 2.81 4.65 -6.08
N GLY A 138 3.95 5.22 -6.47
CA GLY A 138 5.22 5.07 -5.76
C GLY A 138 5.34 5.95 -4.51
N LEU A 139 4.41 6.89 -4.26
CA LEU A 139 4.57 7.93 -3.22
C LEU A 139 3.51 7.89 -2.12
N TYR A 140 2.56 6.95 -2.14
CA TYR A 140 1.54 6.85 -1.10
C TYR A 140 1.83 5.69 -0.15
N PRO A 141 2.56 5.94 0.94
CA PRO A 141 2.34 5.15 2.14
C PRO A 141 0.85 5.28 2.51
N PHE A 142 0.16 4.15 2.56
CA PHE A 142 -1.29 4.15 2.73
C PHE A 142 -1.66 4.44 4.19
N GLY A 143 -0.86 3.93 5.13
CA GLY A 143 -0.98 4.24 6.55
C GLY A 143 -2.36 3.95 7.11
N GLY A 144 -3.09 3.02 6.50
CA GLY A 144 -4.44 2.66 6.93
C GLY A 144 -4.40 1.93 8.28
N PRO A 145 -5.54 1.87 9.00
CA PRO A 145 -5.60 1.22 10.30
C PRO A 145 -5.15 -0.24 10.28
N VAL A 146 -5.45 -1.00 9.22
CA VAL A 146 -5.07 -2.41 9.09
C VAL A 146 -3.55 -2.53 8.92
N GLU A 147 -2.96 -1.70 8.04
CA GLU A 147 -1.51 -1.63 7.86
C GLU A 147 -0.78 -1.23 9.15
N GLN A 148 -1.26 -0.20 9.85
CA GLN A 148 -0.66 0.25 11.11
C GLN A 148 -0.72 -0.83 12.20
N GLU A 149 -1.86 -1.53 12.33
CA GLU A 149 -2.03 -2.61 13.28
C GLU A 149 -1.12 -3.80 12.95
N TRP A 150 -1.01 -4.14 11.66
CA TRP A 150 -0.09 -5.18 11.20
C TRP A 150 1.36 -4.87 11.56
N VAL A 151 1.84 -3.66 11.23
CA VAL A 151 3.22 -3.23 11.54
C VAL A 151 3.43 -3.21 13.06
N ARG A 152 2.48 -2.67 13.82
CA ARG A 152 2.55 -2.64 15.30
C ARG A 152 2.70 -4.04 15.88
N HIS A 153 1.97 -5.03 15.36
CA HIS A 153 2.14 -6.42 15.77
C HIS A 153 3.54 -6.96 15.42
N GLN A 154 4.06 -6.66 14.22
CA GLN A 154 5.43 -7.07 13.86
C GLN A 154 6.46 -6.52 14.85
N LEU A 155 6.35 -5.24 15.22
CA LEU A 155 7.28 -4.56 16.11
C LEU A 155 7.20 -4.99 17.57
N THR A 156 6.01 -5.39 18.04
CA THR A 156 5.78 -5.72 19.46
C THR A 156 5.82 -7.21 19.75
N VAL A 157 5.61 -8.06 18.73
CA VAL A 157 5.51 -9.52 18.91
C VAL A 157 6.52 -10.26 18.05
N ALA A 158 6.41 -10.17 16.71
CA ALA A 158 7.15 -11.04 15.80
C ALA A 158 8.66 -10.75 15.79
N LEU A 159 9.04 -9.48 15.62
CA LEU A 159 10.44 -9.05 15.56
C LEU A 159 11.16 -9.24 16.91
N PRO A 160 10.58 -8.87 18.07
CA PRO A 160 11.16 -9.20 19.38
C PRO A 160 11.29 -10.71 19.63
N ALA A 161 10.30 -11.51 19.21
CA ALA A 161 10.40 -12.97 19.31
C ALA A 161 11.55 -13.52 18.47
N CYS A 162 11.76 -12.98 17.26
CA CYS A 162 12.89 -13.35 16.43
C CYS A 162 14.23 -12.95 17.07
N ALA A 163 14.39 -11.69 17.49
CA ALA A 163 15.61 -11.19 18.13
C ALA A 163 16.00 -12.02 19.37
N ARG A 164 15.02 -12.40 20.21
CA ARG A 164 15.25 -13.24 21.40
C ARG A 164 15.81 -14.62 21.08
N ARG A 165 15.50 -15.21 19.92
CA ARG A 165 16.08 -16.50 19.50
C ARG A 165 17.60 -16.40 19.25
N TRP A 166 18.10 -15.19 19.03
CA TRP A 166 19.52 -14.87 18.86
C TRP A 166 20.15 -14.32 20.15
N GLY A 167 19.44 -14.33 21.28
CA GLY A 167 19.92 -13.77 22.54
C GLY A 167 19.89 -12.24 22.61
N ALA A 168 19.27 -11.56 21.64
CA ALA A 168 19.16 -10.11 21.59
C ALA A 168 17.80 -9.62 22.11
N GLU A 169 17.78 -8.37 22.58
CA GLU A 169 16.57 -7.61 22.88
C GLU A 169 16.36 -6.56 21.78
N LEU A 170 15.14 -6.51 21.21
CA LEU A 170 14.73 -5.41 20.34
C LEU A 170 14.27 -4.25 21.20
N VAL A 171 14.87 -3.08 21.02
CA VAL A 171 14.49 -1.84 21.69
C VAL A 171 13.92 -0.86 20.70
N VAL A 172 12.67 -0.48 20.92
CA VAL A 172 11.95 0.55 20.15
C VAL A 172 11.58 1.66 21.13
N ALA A 173 12.32 2.77 21.07
CA ALA A 173 12.13 3.88 22.02
C ALA A 173 10.80 4.62 21.83
N ASP A 174 10.35 4.71 20.57
CA ASP A 174 9.09 5.32 20.16
C ASP A 174 8.42 4.39 19.16
N LEU A 175 7.39 3.67 19.62
CA LEU A 175 6.69 2.67 18.81
C LEU A 175 5.94 3.31 17.65
N ASP A 176 5.30 4.45 17.87
CA ASP A 176 4.51 5.13 16.85
C ASP A 176 5.44 5.64 15.74
N ARG A 177 6.57 6.25 16.11
CA ARG A 177 7.59 6.65 15.14
C ARG A 177 8.20 5.46 14.38
N ALA A 178 8.34 4.30 15.01
CA ALA A 178 8.85 3.11 14.35
C ALA A 178 7.83 2.47 13.40
N VAL A 179 6.53 2.53 13.75
CA VAL A 179 5.43 2.19 12.83
C VAL A 179 5.49 3.12 11.62
N ASP A 180 5.57 4.43 11.86
CA ASP A 180 5.65 5.42 10.79
C ASP A 180 6.87 5.21 9.90
N ALA A 181 8.06 5.02 10.46
CA ALA A 181 9.27 4.76 9.67
C ALA A 181 9.20 3.46 8.86
N SER A 182 8.40 2.49 9.31
CA SER A 182 8.17 1.24 8.58
C SER A 182 7.13 1.38 7.47
N ILE A 183 6.26 2.40 7.51
CA ILE A 183 5.20 2.64 6.51
C ILE A 183 5.62 3.74 5.53
N PHE A 184 6.08 4.88 6.05
CA PHE A 184 6.42 6.11 5.36
C PHE A 184 7.94 6.19 5.10
N PRO A 185 8.40 5.98 3.86
CA PRO A 185 9.80 6.15 3.50
C PRO A 185 10.26 7.61 3.73
N THR A 186 11.50 7.76 4.18
CA THR A 186 12.07 9.06 4.59
C THR A 186 12.56 9.95 3.44
N SER A 187 12.45 9.49 2.18
CA SER A 187 12.88 10.23 0.98
C SER A 187 11.89 10.08 -0.18
N ALA A 188 11.51 11.20 -0.81
CA ALA A 188 10.51 11.30 -1.89
C ALA A 188 11.00 10.87 -3.30
N SER A 189 11.94 9.92 -3.41
CA SER A 189 12.52 9.50 -4.71
C SER A 189 12.29 8.01 -5.00
N ARG A 190 12.41 7.59 -6.27
CA ARG A 190 12.18 6.21 -6.77
C ARG A 190 12.96 5.09 -6.05
N GLU A 191 13.93 5.40 -5.19
CA GLU A 191 14.67 4.43 -4.37
C GLU A 191 13.95 4.10 -3.02
N LEU A 192 12.61 4.19 -2.97
CA LEU A 192 11.81 4.03 -1.74
C LEU A 192 12.05 2.70 -1.00
N ALA A 193 12.29 1.60 -1.72
CA ALA A 193 12.53 0.29 -1.12
C ALA A 193 13.85 0.21 -0.32
N ALA A 194 14.81 1.11 -0.59
CA ALA A 194 16.09 1.12 0.11
C ALA A 194 16.03 1.80 1.48
N THR A 195 15.01 2.64 1.74
CA THR A 195 14.90 3.46 2.96
C THR A 195 13.76 3.04 3.88
N GLN A 196 12.82 2.20 3.44
CA GLN A 196 11.73 1.68 4.27
C GLN A 196 12.21 0.48 5.10
N SER A 197 12.63 0.74 6.34
CA SER A 197 13.16 -0.29 7.24
C SER A 197 12.94 0.05 8.71
N VAL A 198 12.49 -0.94 9.49
CA VAL A 198 12.38 -0.82 10.96
C VAL A 198 13.71 -0.47 11.63
N TRP A 199 14.83 -0.89 11.04
CA TRP A 199 16.16 -0.73 11.62
C TRP A 199 16.64 0.72 11.67
N LEU A 200 15.91 1.66 11.07
CA LEU A 200 16.12 3.10 11.24
C LEU A 200 15.55 3.64 12.56
N ALA A 201 14.65 2.91 13.21
CA ALA A 201 13.94 3.31 14.42
C ALA A 201 14.03 2.29 15.58
N ALA A 202 14.71 1.16 15.35
CA ALA A 202 14.89 0.10 16.34
C ALA A 202 16.36 -0.25 16.56
N GLU A 203 16.71 -0.54 17.81
CA GLU A 203 18.04 -0.96 18.24
C GLU A 203 18.03 -2.43 18.69
N LEU A 204 19.17 -3.10 18.57
CA LEU A 204 19.40 -4.41 19.15
C LEU A 204 20.34 -4.27 20.35
N ARG A 205 19.99 -4.89 21.48
CA ARG A 205 20.85 -4.95 22.68
C ARG A 205 21.21 -6.39 22.99
N GLY A 206 22.40 -6.58 23.58
CA GLY A 206 22.88 -7.90 24.01
C GLY A 206 23.42 -8.80 22.90
N ALA A 207 23.63 -8.27 21.68
CA ALA A 207 24.23 -8.97 20.55
C ALA A 207 25.56 -8.31 20.14
N ASP A 208 26.49 -9.12 19.61
CA ASP A 208 27.67 -8.60 18.92
C ASP A 208 27.33 -8.19 17.48
N ALA A 209 28.25 -7.49 16.80
CA ALA A 209 28.02 -6.97 15.45
C ALA A 209 27.70 -8.07 14.42
N VAL A 210 28.24 -9.28 14.58
CA VAL A 210 27.98 -10.40 13.66
C VAL A 210 26.57 -10.93 13.88
N THR A 211 26.15 -11.07 15.13
CA THR A 211 24.81 -11.50 15.53
C THR A 211 23.77 -10.47 15.12
N GLU A 212 24.05 -9.18 15.30
CA GLU A 212 23.19 -8.10 14.81
C GLU A 212 22.97 -8.19 13.29
N ALA A 213 24.04 -8.39 12.52
CA ALA A 213 23.93 -8.53 11.07
C ALA A 213 23.06 -9.74 10.68
N CYS A 214 23.21 -10.87 11.38
CA CYS A 214 22.37 -12.05 11.19
C CYS A 214 20.90 -11.78 11.51
N ILE A 215 20.60 -11.10 12.63
CA ILE A 215 19.24 -10.71 13.01
C ILE A 215 18.62 -9.82 11.93
N ARG A 216 19.31 -8.77 11.50
CA ARG A 216 18.81 -7.85 10.46
C ARG A 216 18.58 -8.51 9.11
N ALA A 217 19.32 -9.58 8.81
CA ALA A 217 19.18 -10.35 7.57
C ALA A 217 18.06 -11.40 7.64
N GLN A 218 17.80 -12.00 8.81
CA GLN A 218 16.93 -13.18 8.94
C GLN A 218 15.60 -12.90 9.65
N CYS A 219 15.50 -11.84 10.44
CA CYS A 219 14.25 -11.48 11.11
C CYS A 219 13.34 -10.63 10.20
N PRO A 220 12.01 -10.71 10.38
CA PRO A 220 11.06 -10.01 9.53
C PRO A 220 11.16 -8.48 9.74
N ASP A 221 11.62 -7.78 8.70
CA ASP A 221 11.55 -6.32 8.64
C ASP A 221 10.20 -5.91 8.01
N PRO A 222 9.24 -5.38 8.79
CA PRO A 222 7.93 -5.02 8.27
C PRO A 222 8.02 -4.02 7.12
N GLY A 223 8.94 -3.05 7.18
CA GLY A 223 9.11 -2.07 6.11
C GLY A 223 9.52 -2.72 4.79
N ARG A 224 10.46 -3.67 4.84
CA ARG A 224 10.87 -4.43 3.65
C ARG A 224 9.77 -5.34 3.13
N MET A 225 9.00 -5.98 4.01
CA MET A 225 7.88 -6.83 3.60
C MET A 225 6.79 -6.00 2.89
N LEU A 226 6.48 -4.82 3.43
CA LEU A 226 5.56 -3.87 2.82
C LEU A 226 6.05 -3.35 1.46
N ALA A 227 7.36 -3.13 1.30
CA ALA A 227 7.95 -2.73 0.02
C ALA A 227 7.89 -3.84 -1.05
N GLN A 228 7.80 -5.11 -0.64
CA GLN A 228 7.71 -6.26 -1.55
C GLN A 228 6.28 -6.51 -2.07
N LEU A 229 5.25 -5.92 -1.47
CA LEU A 229 3.85 -6.10 -1.90
C LEU A 229 3.54 -5.52 -3.30
N GLY A 230 4.51 -4.83 -3.92
CA GLY A 230 4.31 -4.20 -5.23
C GLY A 230 3.34 -3.00 -5.16
N PRO A 231 3.03 -2.39 -6.31
CA PRO A 231 2.06 -1.30 -6.37
C PRO A 231 0.66 -1.81 -6.02
N ALA A 232 -0.10 -1.04 -5.25
CA ALA A 232 -1.49 -1.35 -4.97
C ALA A 232 -2.32 -1.36 -6.26
N GLU A 233 -3.13 -2.41 -6.44
CA GLU A 233 -4.02 -2.50 -7.58
C GLU A 233 -5.19 -1.54 -7.43
N ILE A 234 -5.52 -0.78 -8.48
CA ILE A 234 -6.80 -0.10 -8.60
C ILE A 234 -7.81 -1.14 -9.05
N ARG A 235 -8.74 -1.49 -8.16
CA ARG A 235 -9.92 -2.26 -8.53
C ARG A 235 -10.87 -1.33 -9.27
N SER A 236 -11.42 -1.77 -10.40
CA SER A 236 -12.49 -1.04 -11.08
C SER A 236 -13.65 -0.93 -10.09
N ILE A 237 -13.90 0.29 -9.61
CA ILE A 237 -15.23 0.59 -9.14
C ILE A 237 -16.04 0.73 -10.42
N ASP A 238 -17.07 -0.08 -10.60
CA ASP A 238 -18.14 0.29 -11.51
C ASP A 238 -18.68 1.62 -11.01
N VAL A 239 -18.11 2.72 -11.52
CA VAL A 239 -18.66 4.05 -11.34
C VAL A 239 -19.86 4.07 -12.27
N GLY A 240 -20.95 3.45 -11.80
CA GLY A 240 -22.26 3.63 -12.41
C GLY A 240 -22.50 5.13 -12.57
N PRO A 241 -23.25 5.54 -13.60
CA PRO A 241 -23.48 6.94 -13.91
C PRO A 241 -23.86 7.67 -12.63
N THR A 242 -23.19 8.80 -12.39
CA THR A 242 -23.40 9.71 -11.27
C THR A 242 -24.90 9.93 -11.05
N GLY A 243 -25.47 9.19 -10.10
CA GLY A 243 -26.88 9.30 -9.77
C GLY A 243 -27.54 7.97 -9.49
N SER A 244 -27.34 7.43 -8.28
CA SER A 244 -28.44 7.19 -7.33
C SER A 244 -27.93 6.45 -6.09
N GLY A 245 -28.01 7.16 -4.97
CA GLY A 245 -28.09 6.75 -3.57
C GLY A 245 -27.75 5.31 -3.14
N GLY A 246 -26.94 5.25 -2.08
CA GLY A 246 -27.01 4.15 -1.11
C GLY A 246 -25.73 3.93 -0.33
N VAL A 247 -25.50 4.73 0.72
CA VAL A 247 -24.84 4.24 1.96
C VAL A 247 -25.80 3.21 2.56
N PRO A 248 -25.38 2.09 3.19
CA PRO A 248 -24.07 1.77 3.76
C PRO A 248 -23.30 0.60 3.11
#